data_AF-A0A1E3WGD8-F1
#
_entry.id   AF-A0A1E3WGD8-F1
#
_cell.length_a   1.000
_cell.length_b   1.000
_cell.length_c   1.000
_cell.angle_alpha   90.00
_cell.angle_beta   90.00
_cell.angle_gamma   90.00
#
_symmetry.space_group_name_H-M   'P 1'
#
loop_
_entity.id
_entity.type
_entity.pdbx_description
1 polymer ?
#
loop_
_entity_poly.entity_id
_entity_poly.type
_entity_poly.pdbx_seq_one_letter_code
_entity_poly.pdbx_strand_id
1 'polypeptide(L)'
;MIRSFADGDSERLFRRERVSGFRSFERIALRKLRMLDAAANVTDLRSPPGNRLEKLKGDREGKWSIRINDQWRICFGWEDGDAFDVEIVDYHRCMTKLLAPVHPGEVLKEEFMEPLGLSANRLARGLRIPPNRISAIVNGERSVTADTALRLAKALGTTPDFWLSLQKQYDLDIARDASTDLGRIEPIRARAS
;
A
#
# COMPACT_ATOMS: atom_id res chain seq x y z
N MET A 1 25.33 -5.34 -14.66
CA MET A 1 25.51 -5.49 -13.18
C MET A 1 24.70 -4.44 -12.43
N ILE A 2 24.41 -4.62 -11.14
CA ILE A 2 23.78 -3.57 -10.33
C ILE A 2 24.85 -2.54 -9.89
N ARG A 3 24.58 -1.26 -10.10
CA ARG A 3 25.50 -0.13 -9.79
C ARG A 3 25.03 0.75 -8.64
N SER A 4 23.72 0.99 -8.52
CA SER A 4 23.12 1.76 -7.42
C SER A 4 21.76 1.20 -7.01
N PHE A 5 21.37 1.50 -5.76
CA PHE A 5 20.06 1.24 -5.20
C PHE A 5 19.38 2.59 -4.88
N ALA A 6 18.06 2.68 -5.06
CA ALA A 6 17.30 3.87 -4.68
C ALA A 6 17.00 3.91 -3.17
N ASP A 7 17.01 2.74 -2.51
CA ASP A 7 16.69 2.58 -1.10
C ASP A 7 17.62 1.58 -0.40
N GLY A 8 17.76 1.73 0.93
CA GLY A 8 18.64 0.89 1.73
C GLY A 8 18.14 -0.53 1.96
N ASP A 9 16.84 -0.80 1.92
CA ASP A 9 16.29 -2.14 2.19
C ASP A 9 16.48 -3.08 0.99
N SER A 10 16.35 -2.58 -0.24
CA SER A 10 16.72 -3.31 -1.46
C SER A 10 18.21 -3.67 -1.48
N GLU A 11 19.07 -2.73 -1.08
CA GLU A 11 20.51 -2.95 -0.99
C GLU A 11 20.86 -4.01 0.08
N ARG A 12 20.27 -3.88 1.28
CA ARG A 12 20.42 -4.86 2.37
C ARG A 12 19.96 -6.25 1.96
N LEU A 13 18.81 -6.36 1.27
CA LEU A 13 18.37 -7.64 0.72
C LEU A 13 19.39 -8.21 -0.28
N PHE A 14 19.95 -7.38 -1.16
CA PHE A 14 20.98 -7.82 -2.10
C PHE A 14 22.23 -8.36 -1.38
N ARG A 15 22.65 -7.71 -0.29
CA ARG A 15 23.70 -8.18 0.65
C ARG A 15 23.33 -9.45 1.44
N ARG A 16 22.11 -9.98 1.26
CA ARG A 16 21.52 -11.15 1.96
C ARG A 16 21.16 -10.88 3.42
N GLU A 17 21.00 -9.62 3.81
CA GLU A 17 20.47 -9.24 5.12
C GLU A 17 18.94 -9.43 5.16
N ARG A 18 18.40 -9.58 6.37
CA ARG A 18 16.95 -9.70 6.60
C ARG A 18 16.31 -8.31 6.63
N VAL A 19 15.28 -8.11 5.80
CA VAL A 19 14.41 -6.94 5.83
C VAL A 19 13.04 -7.34 6.38
N SER A 20 12.56 -6.63 7.40
CA SER A 20 11.34 -6.99 8.14
C SER A 20 10.07 -6.97 7.28
N GLY A 21 9.98 -6.03 6.33
CA GLY A 21 8.86 -5.89 5.38
C GLY A 21 8.86 -6.88 4.22
N PHE A 22 10.00 -7.52 3.90
CA PHE A 22 10.14 -8.38 2.72
C PHE A 22 9.93 -9.88 2.99
N ARG A 23 9.73 -10.29 4.26
CA ARG A 23 9.77 -11.71 4.69
C ARG A 23 8.94 -12.67 3.84
N SER A 24 7.77 -12.26 3.37
CA SER A 24 6.84 -13.09 2.60
C SER A 24 7.30 -13.37 1.15
N PHE A 25 8.22 -12.58 0.60
CA PHE A 25 8.69 -12.71 -0.79
C PHE A 25 10.21 -12.62 -0.97
N GLU A 26 10.96 -12.46 0.13
CA GLU A 26 12.42 -12.25 0.19
C GLU A 26 13.22 -13.19 -0.74
N ARG A 27 12.93 -14.50 -0.71
CA ARG A 27 13.63 -15.50 -1.53
C ARG A 27 13.36 -15.38 -3.03
N ILE A 28 12.23 -14.79 -3.42
CA ILE A 28 11.87 -14.51 -4.81
C ILE A 28 12.53 -13.20 -5.26
N ALA A 29 12.47 -12.16 -4.42
CA ALA A 29 13.12 -10.88 -4.67
C ALA A 29 14.65 -11.03 -4.80
N LEU A 30 15.32 -11.70 -3.86
CA LEU A 30 16.77 -11.95 -3.92
C LEU A 30 17.16 -12.74 -5.18
N ARG A 31 16.36 -13.72 -5.61
CA ARG A 31 16.60 -14.45 -6.87
C ARG A 31 16.57 -13.51 -8.06
N LYS A 32 15.58 -12.62 -8.12
CA LYS A 32 15.39 -11.65 -9.22
C LYS A 32 16.44 -10.54 -9.21
N LEU A 33 16.88 -10.08 -8.05
CA LEU A 33 18.05 -9.19 -7.92
C LEU A 33 19.31 -9.84 -8.48
N ARG A 34 19.56 -11.13 -8.21
CA ARG A 34 20.71 -11.86 -8.79
C ARG A 34 20.59 -12.07 -10.30
N MET A 35 19.37 -12.20 -10.83
CA MET A 35 19.13 -12.25 -12.27
C MET A 35 19.35 -10.89 -12.95
N LEU A 36 18.95 -9.79 -12.29
CA LEU A 36 19.20 -8.42 -12.74
C LEU A 36 20.70 -8.08 -12.75
N ASP A 37 21.41 -8.47 -11.70
CA ASP A 37 22.86 -8.28 -11.56
C ASP A 37 23.67 -9.04 -12.61
N ALA A 38 23.25 -10.26 -12.95
CA ALA A 38 23.90 -11.12 -13.94
C ALA A 38 23.50 -10.84 -15.40
N ALA A 39 22.50 -9.99 -15.66
CA ALA A 39 22.06 -9.68 -17.01
C ALA A 39 23.11 -8.81 -17.74
N ALA A 40 23.39 -9.15 -19.00
CA ALA A 40 24.22 -8.32 -19.89
C ALA A 40 23.34 -7.43 -20.77
N ASN A 41 22.13 -7.89 -21.11
CA ASN A 41 21.12 -7.12 -21.83
C ASN A 41 19.81 -7.13 -21.04
N VAL A 42 19.09 -6.01 -21.02
CA VAL A 42 17.78 -5.92 -20.34
C VAL A 42 16.77 -6.94 -20.89
N THR A 43 16.93 -7.35 -22.16
CA THR A 43 16.12 -8.39 -22.82
C THR A 43 16.30 -9.79 -22.23
N ASP A 44 17.43 -10.09 -21.60
CA ASP A 44 17.70 -11.39 -20.96
C ASP A 44 16.64 -11.67 -19.87
N LEU A 45 16.18 -10.60 -19.21
CA LEU A 45 15.14 -10.63 -18.18
C LEU A 45 13.74 -10.96 -18.71
N ARG A 46 13.54 -11.10 -20.04
CA ARG A 46 12.31 -11.63 -20.64
C ARG A 46 12.25 -13.16 -20.65
N SER A 47 13.40 -13.83 -20.73
CA SER A 47 13.47 -15.29 -20.89
C SER A 47 12.81 -16.06 -19.72
N PRO A 48 12.94 -15.64 -18.45
CA PRO A 48 12.10 -16.13 -17.36
C PRO A 48 10.68 -15.54 -17.50
N PRO A 49 9.65 -16.29 -17.93
CA PRO A 49 8.35 -15.71 -18.27
C PRO A 49 7.64 -15.06 -17.07
N GLY A 50 7.94 -15.53 -15.86
CA GLY A 50 7.46 -14.95 -14.60
C GLY A 50 8.08 -13.59 -14.23
N ASN A 51 9.00 -13.04 -15.01
CA ASN A 51 9.50 -11.67 -14.80
C ASN A 51 8.53 -10.61 -15.32
N ARG A 52 7.77 -10.88 -16.40
CA ARG A 52 6.90 -9.88 -17.06
C ARG A 52 7.58 -8.52 -17.24
N LEU A 53 8.78 -8.50 -17.84
CA LEU A 53 9.59 -7.30 -18.03
C LEU A 53 8.81 -6.21 -18.77
N GLU A 54 8.65 -5.06 -18.12
CA GLU A 54 7.91 -3.90 -18.59
C GLU A 54 8.79 -2.64 -18.56
N LYS A 55 8.68 -1.78 -19.58
CA LYS A 55 9.28 -0.43 -19.56
C LYS A 55 8.21 0.55 -19.05
N LEU A 56 8.52 1.28 -17.98
CA LEU A 56 7.61 2.18 -17.31
C LEU A 56 7.40 3.47 -18.12
N LYS A 57 6.29 4.17 -17.85
CA LYS A 57 5.82 5.38 -18.53
C LYS A 57 5.41 6.45 -17.52
N GLY A 58 5.23 7.70 -17.97
CA GLY A 58 4.86 8.83 -17.11
C GLY A 58 6.00 9.22 -16.17
N ASP A 59 5.72 9.47 -14.90
CA ASP A 59 6.72 9.88 -13.88
C ASP A 59 7.81 8.85 -13.54
N ARG A 60 7.82 7.70 -14.23
CA ARG A 60 8.92 6.73 -14.21
C ARG A 60 9.42 6.35 -15.61
N GLU A 61 9.19 7.22 -16.59
CA GLU A 61 9.76 7.07 -17.93
C GLU A 61 11.29 6.92 -17.85
N GLY A 62 11.83 6.00 -18.65
CA GLY A 62 13.24 5.58 -18.57
C GLY A 62 13.52 4.38 -17.65
N LYS A 63 12.68 4.11 -16.64
CA LYS A 63 12.83 2.92 -15.79
C LYS A 63 12.14 1.68 -16.36
N TRP A 64 12.62 0.52 -15.94
CA TRP A 64 12.09 -0.82 -16.20
C TRP A 64 11.54 -1.44 -14.91
N SER A 65 10.72 -2.48 -15.03
CA SER A 65 10.33 -3.30 -13.88
C SER A 65 10.27 -4.80 -14.19
N ILE A 66 10.51 -5.61 -13.16
CA ILE A 66 10.26 -7.07 -13.16
C ILE A 66 9.40 -7.48 -11.95
N ARG A 67 8.43 -8.37 -12.19
CA ARG A 67 7.46 -8.86 -11.20
C ARG A 67 8.11 -9.77 -10.16
N ILE A 68 7.90 -9.51 -8.87
CA ILE A 68 8.22 -10.46 -7.78
C ILE A 68 7.03 -11.39 -7.57
N ASN A 69 5.88 -10.82 -7.20
CA ASN A 69 4.58 -11.47 -7.04
C ASN A 69 3.49 -10.49 -7.53
N ASP A 70 2.23 -10.64 -7.12
CA ASP A 70 1.18 -9.74 -7.60
C ASP A 70 1.36 -8.30 -7.12
N GLN A 71 1.73 -8.12 -5.85
CA GLN A 71 1.95 -6.83 -5.21
C GLN A 71 3.29 -6.19 -5.58
N TRP A 72 4.40 -6.92 -5.57
CA TRP A 72 5.74 -6.34 -5.58
C TRP A 72 6.44 -6.38 -6.96
N ARG A 73 7.23 -5.35 -7.28
CA ARG A 73 8.20 -5.31 -8.40
C ARG A 73 9.60 -4.97 -7.90
N ILE A 74 10.60 -5.28 -8.73
CA ILE A 74 11.87 -4.55 -8.72
C ILE A 74 11.80 -3.54 -9.86
N CYS A 75 12.02 -2.26 -9.57
CA CYS A 75 12.16 -1.17 -10.54
C CYS A 75 13.64 -0.76 -10.65
N PHE A 76 14.08 -0.36 -11.84
CA PHE A 76 15.48 0.00 -12.10
C PHE A 76 15.63 0.86 -13.38
N GLY A 77 16.59 1.77 -13.41
CA GLY A 77 17.12 2.34 -14.66
C GLY A 77 18.05 1.33 -15.35
N TRP A 78 18.20 1.42 -16.67
CA TRP A 78 19.11 0.56 -17.43
C TRP A 78 19.86 1.35 -18.51
N GLU A 79 21.19 1.31 -18.44
CA GLU A 79 22.12 2.00 -19.34
C GLU A 79 23.38 1.14 -19.52
N ASP A 80 23.88 1.02 -20.74
CA ASP A 80 25.15 0.33 -21.11
C ASP A 80 25.42 -1.06 -20.48
N GLY A 81 24.37 -1.85 -20.24
CA GLY A 81 24.47 -3.20 -19.66
C GLY A 81 24.40 -3.26 -18.13
N ASP A 82 24.15 -2.11 -17.50
CA ASP A 82 24.11 -1.93 -16.06
C ASP A 82 22.75 -1.42 -15.56
N ALA A 83 22.42 -1.80 -14.33
CA ALA A 83 21.19 -1.46 -13.64
C ALA A 83 21.45 -0.42 -12.54
N PHE A 84 20.68 0.66 -12.58
CA PHE A 84 20.80 1.80 -11.68
C PHE A 84 19.50 2.02 -10.91
N ASP A 85 19.59 2.68 -9.76
CA ASP A 85 18.48 3.08 -8.89
C ASP A 85 17.50 1.94 -8.64
N VAL A 86 18.06 0.77 -8.30
CA VAL A 86 17.30 -0.46 -8.07
C VAL A 86 16.49 -0.34 -6.79
N GLU A 87 15.18 -0.59 -6.89
CA GLU A 87 14.21 -0.40 -5.81
C GLU A 87 13.19 -1.55 -5.80
N ILE A 88 12.87 -2.10 -4.62
CA ILE A 88 11.78 -3.05 -4.42
C ILE A 88 10.54 -2.29 -3.98
N VAL A 89 9.54 -2.24 -4.86
CA VAL A 89 8.34 -1.43 -4.65
C VAL A 89 7.07 -2.26 -4.61
N ASP A 90 6.12 -1.85 -3.77
CA ASP A 90 4.73 -2.24 -3.92
C ASP A 90 4.16 -1.53 -5.15
N TYR A 91 3.80 -2.29 -6.18
CA TYR A 91 3.30 -1.77 -7.44
C TYR A 91 1.94 -1.09 -7.30
N HIS A 92 1.09 -1.56 -6.38
CA HIS A 92 -0.21 -0.94 -6.14
C HIS A 92 -0.01 0.45 -5.53
N ARG A 93 0.87 0.53 -4.50
CA ARG A 93 1.29 1.79 -3.86
C ARG A 93 2.18 2.68 -4.74
N CYS A 94 2.64 2.17 -5.88
CA CYS A 94 3.46 2.90 -6.86
C CYS A 94 2.68 3.45 -8.05
N MET A 95 1.54 2.85 -8.40
CA MET A 95 0.66 3.33 -9.46
C MET A 95 -0.23 4.47 -8.97
N THR A 96 -0.66 4.44 -7.71
CA THR A 96 -1.20 5.62 -7.04
C THR A 96 -0.04 6.51 -6.58
N LYS A 97 -0.03 7.79 -7.01
CA LYS A 97 0.80 8.85 -6.40
C LYS A 97 0.31 9.27 -5.01
N LEU A 98 -0.69 8.56 -4.49
CA LEU A 98 -1.42 8.87 -3.27
C LEU A 98 -0.92 7.95 -2.17
N LEU A 99 -0.85 8.48 -0.95
CA LEU A 99 -0.67 7.64 0.24
C LEU A 99 -1.87 6.68 0.34
N ALA A 100 -1.63 5.50 0.92
CA ALA A 100 -2.71 4.53 1.12
C ALA A 100 -3.86 5.16 1.93
N PRO A 101 -5.13 4.91 1.59
CA PRO A 101 -6.28 5.42 2.34
C PRO A 101 -6.21 5.03 3.82
N VAL A 102 -6.33 6.02 4.70
CA VAL A 102 -6.22 5.83 6.15
C VAL A 102 -7.51 5.24 6.71
N HIS A 103 -7.48 4.02 7.24
CA HIS A 103 -8.66 3.40 7.84
C HIS A 103 -8.97 4.02 9.22
N PRO A 104 -10.25 4.24 9.61
CA PRO A 104 -10.58 4.78 10.94
C PRO A 104 -10.08 3.93 12.11
N GLY A 105 -9.83 2.63 11.87
CA GLY A 105 -9.23 1.72 12.83
C GLY A 105 -7.75 1.97 13.11
N GLU A 106 -7.00 2.49 12.14
CA GLU A 106 -5.62 2.94 12.35
C GLU A 106 -5.62 4.14 13.30
N VAL A 107 -6.44 5.15 12.99
CA VAL A 107 -6.64 6.33 13.88
C VAL A 107 -7.06 5.90 15.29
N LEU A 108 -8.00 4.94 15.41
CA LEU A 108 -8.40 4.41 16.71
C LEU A 108 -7.25 3.72 17.47
N LYS A 109 -6.36 3.03 16.76
CA LYS A 109 -5.21 2.35 17.35
C LYS A 109 -4.13 3.34 17.80
N GLU A 110 -3.59 4.10 16.85
CA GLU A 110 -2.42 4.96 17.05
C GLU A 110 -2.73 6.19 17.92
N GLU A 111 -3.86 6.88 17.69
CA GLU A 111 -4.15 8.17 18.35
C GLU A 111 -4.90 8.02 19.68
N PHE A 112 -5.53 6.86 19.94
CA PHE A 112 -6.33 6.65 21.16
C PHE A 112 -5.91 5.41 21.95
N MET A 113 -5.84 4.23 21.33
CA MET A 113 -5.61 3.00 22.09
C MET A 113 -4.20 2.89 22.66
N GLU A 114 -3.17 3.21 21.88
CA GLU A 114 -1.78 3.13 22.35
C GLU A 114 -1.45 4.21 23.40
N PRO A 115 -1.76 5.51 23.21
CA PRO A 115 -1.52 6.54 24.23
C PRO A 115 -2.25 6.30 25.55
N LEU A 116 -3.43 5.65 25.52
CA LEU A 116 -4.24 5.35 26.71
C LEU A 116 -3.96 3.95 27.31
N GLY A 117 -3.04 3.17 26.74
CA GLY A 117 -2.75 1.80 27.18
C GLY A 117 -3.98 0.88 27.15
N LEU A 118 -4.81 1.01 26.10
CA LEU A 118 -6.05 0.26 25.92
C LEU A 118 -5.85 -0.93 24.98
N SER A 119 -6.12 -2.14 25.47
CA SER A 119 -6.31 -3.30 24.59
C SER A 119 -7.70 -3.27 23.95
N ALA A 120 -7.84 -3.88 22.77
CA ALA A 120 -9.13 -4.05 22.09
C ALA A 120 -10.20 -4.68 23.02
N ASN A 121 -9.80 -5.65 23.84
CA ASN A 121 -10.65 -6.30 24.86
C ASN A 121 -11.10 -5.36 26.00
N ARG A 122 -10.31 -4.35 26.35
CA ARG A 122 -10.66 -3.34 27.36
C ARG A 122 -11.62 -2.31 26.76
N LEU A 123 -11.30 -1.81 25.56
CA LEU A 123 -12.13 -0.85 24.84
C LEU A 123 -13.52 -1.43 24.50
N ALA A 124 -13.58 -2.65 23.94
CA ALA A 124 -14.84 -3.30 23.59
C ALA A 124 -15.78 -3.51 24.79
N ARG A 125 -15.23 -3.80 25.98
CA ARG A 125 -15.99 -3.86 27.24
C ARG A 125 -16.59 -2.51 27.62
N GLY A 126 -15.82 -1.42 27.53
CA GLY A 126 -16.31 -0.05 27.75
C GLY A 126 -17.43 0.36 26.78
N LEU A 127 -17.30 -0.03 25.50
CA LEU A 127 -18.26 0.23 24.43
C LEU A 127 -19.49 -0.71 24.46
N ARG A 128 -19.49 -1.74 25.30
CA ARG A 128 -20.50 -2.82 25.38
C ARG A 128 -20.76 -3.50 24.03
N ILE A 129 -19.69 -3.94 23.37
CA ILE A 129 -19.71 -4.67 22.08
C ILE A 129 -18.76 -5.88 22.12
N PRO A 130 -18.93 -6.89 21.24
CA PRO A 130 -18.01 -8.03 21.16
C PRO A 130 -16.58 -7.59 20.80
N PRO A 131 -15.52 -8.11 21.47
CA PRO A 131 -14.13 -7.72 21.19
C PRO A 131 -13.70 -7.85 19.73
N ASN A 132 -14.15 -8.92 19.05
CA ASN A 132 -13.87 -9.14 17.63
C ASN A 132 -14.37 -7.98 16.73
N ARG A 133 -15.35 -7.17 17.17
CA ARG A 133 -15.76 -5.97 16.44
C ARG A 133 -14.66 -4.90 16.45
N ILE A 134 -14.00 -4.68 17.59
CA ILE A 134 -12.90 -3.70 17.70
C ILE A 134 -11.64 -4.23 17.02
N SER A 135 -11.29 -5.50 17.20
CA SER A 135 -10.12 -6.08 16.51
C SER A 135 -10.25 -5.98 14.99
N ALA A 136 -11.42 -6.32 14.43
CA ALA A 136 -11.67 -6.21 12.99
C ALA A 136 -11.63 -4.74 12.50
N ILE A 137 -12.13 -3.78 13.27
CA ILE A 137 -12.02 -2.35 12.92
C ILE A 137 -10.55 -1.92 12.89
N VAL A 138 -9.81 -2.20 13.97
CA VAL A 138 -8.39 -1.85 14.11
C VAL A 138 -7.52 -2.47 13.00
N ASN A 139 -7.84 -3.69 12.57
CA ASN A 139 -7.13 -4.38 11.48
C ASN A 139 -7.50 -3.90 10.06
N GLY A 140 -8.46 -2.98 9.89
CA GLY A 140 -8.95 -2.59 8.55
C GLY A 140 -9.95 -3.57 7.92
N GLU A 141 -10.37 -4.61 8.65
CA GLU A 141 -11.29 -5.66 8.17
C GLU A 141 -12.77 -5.26 8.26
N ARG A 142 -13.10 -4.16 8.96
CA ARG A 142 -14.48 -3.73 9.22
C ARG A 142 -14.61 -2.21 9.34
N SER A 143 -15.56 -1.67 8.59
CA SER A 143 -16.01 -0.27 8.67
C SER A 143 -16.64 0.11 10.02
N VAL A 144 -16.48 1.37 10.42
CA VAL A 144 -17.16 1.98 11.57
C VAL A 144 -18.59 2.37 11.19
N THR A 145 -19.56 1.67 11.77
CA THR A 145 -21.00 1.97 11.61
C THR A 145 -21.47 3.10 12.52
N ALA A 146 -22.64 3.70 12.25
CA ALA A 146 -23.24 4.75 13.11
C ALA A 146 -23.39 4.33 14.59
N ASP A 147 -23.85 3.10 14.88
CA ASP A 147 -23.87 2.53 16.24
C ASP A 147 -22.47 2.50 16.88
N THR A 148 -21.44 2.17 16.10
CA THR A 148 -20.08 2.10 16.61
C THR A 148 -19.48 3.50 16.81
N ALA A 149 -19.74 4.44 15.90
CA ALA A 149 -19.35 5.84 16.01
C ALA A 149 -19.96 6.51 17.25
N LEU A 150 -21.25 6.31 17.52
CA LEU A 150 -21.94 6.79 18.73
C LEU A 150 -21.29 6.26 20.01
N ARG A 151 -20.90 4.98 20.04
CA ARG A 151 -20.23 4.37 21.19
C ARG A 151 -18.81 4.90 21.38
N LEU A 152 -18.02 4.97 20.30
CA LEU A 152 -16.64 5.48 20.32
C LEU A 152 -16.61 6.94 20.79
N ALA A 153 -17.47 7.78 20.22
CA ALA A 153 -17.70 9.16 20.65
C ALA A 153 -17.94 9.25 22.17
N LYS A 154 -18.88 8.45 22.69
CA LYS A 154 -19.23 8.45 24.11
C LYS A 154 -18.11 7.94 25.03
N ALA A 155 -17.28 7.01 24.56
CA ALA A 155 -16.21 6.40 25.36
C ALA A 155 -14.88 7.16 25.32
N LEU A 156 -14.60 7.89 24.23
CA LEU A 156 -13.33 8.56 23.97
C LEU A 156 -13.43 10.10 24.02
N GLY A 157 -14.63 10.65 24.25
CA GLY A 157 -14.84 12.09 24.37
C GLY A 157 -14.84 12.84 23.03
N THR A 158 -15.15 12.15 21.93
CA THR A 158 -15.21 12.74 20.57
C THR A 158 -16.65 12.82 20.06
N THR A 159 -16.87 13.25 18.81
CA THR A 159 -18.20 13.28 18.17
C THR A 159 -18.44 12.03 17.32
N PRO A 160 -19.71 11.62 17.09
CA PRO A 160 -20.01 10.54 16.15
C PRO A 160 -19.60 10.88 14.72
N ASP A 161 -19.78 12.15 14.32
CA ASP A 161 -19.45 12.64 12.99
C ASP A 161 -17.95 12.60 12.68
N PHE A 162 -17.08 12.72 13.68
CA PHE A 162 -15.63 12.51 13.51
C PHE A 162 -15.34 11.11 12.95
N TRP A 163 -15.88 10.07 13.60
CA TRP A 163 -15.69 8.68 13.17
C TRP A 163 -16.35 8.37 11.82
N LEU A 164 -17.55 8.91 11.57
CA LEU A 164 -18.25 8.73 10.30
C LEU A 164 -17.57 9.48 9.15
N SER A 165 -16.95 10.63 9.42
CA SER A 165 -16.19 11.39 8.42
C SER A 165 -14.91 10.67 8.01
N LEU A 166 -14.19 10.09 8.99
CA LEU A 166 -13.03 9.23 8.70
C LEU A 166 -13.44 8.02 7.84
N GLN A 167 -14.54 7.33 8.19
CA GLN A 167 -15.02 6.18 7.40
C GLN A 167 -15.40 6.61 5.98
N LYS A 168 -16.17 7.69 5.85
CA LYS A 168 -16.58 8.24 4.54
C LYS A 168 -15.38 8.62 3.68
N GLN A 169 -14.34 9.20 4.27
CA GLN A 169 -13.14 9.57 3.52
C GLN A 169 -12.36 8.34 3.05
N TYR A 170 -12.13 7.37 3.93
CA TYR A 170 -11.55 6.07 3.56
C TYR A 170 -12.33 5.38 2.43
N ASP A 171 -13.66 5.29 2.55
CA ASP A 171 -14.52 4.65 1.54
C ASP A 171 -14.45 5.38 0.19
N LEU A 172 -14.39 6.72 0.20
CA LEU A 172 -14.24 7.54 -1.01
C LEU A 172 -12.87 7.37 -1.66
N ASP A 173 -11.80 7.30 -0.88
CA ASP A 173 -10.44 7.17 -1.40
C ASP A 173 -10.20 5.76 -1.98
N ILE A 174 -10.69 4.71 -1.31
CA ILE A 174 -10.74 3.34 -1.86
C ILE A 174 -11.58 3.29 -3.16
N ALA A 175 -12.74 3.95 -3.20
CA ALA A 175 -13.59 3.95 -4.40
C ALA A 175 -12.97 4.74 -5.57
N ARG A 176 -12.21 5.81 -5.28
CA ARG A 176 -11.44 6.56 -6.29
C ARG A 176 -10.31 5.71 -6.86
N ASP A 177 -9.52 5.08 -6.00
CA ASP A 177 -8.39 4.23 -6.40
C ASP A 177 -8.83 3.00 -7.21
N ALA A 178 -10.05 2.49 -6.97
CA ALA A 178 -10.63 1.37 -7.71
C ALA A 178 -11.33 1.76 -9.03
N SER A 179 -11.69 3.04 -9.24
CA SER A 179 -12.40 3.47 -10.45
C SER A 179 -11.46 3.71 -11.63
N THR A 180 -11.94 3.39 -12.84
CA THR A 180 -11.20 3.59 -14.10
C THR A 180 -11.94 4.48 -15.09
N ASP A 181 -13.13 4.96 -14.72
CA ASP A 181 -14.13 5.55 -15.61
C ASP A 181 -14.76 6.85 -15.10
N LEU A 182 -14.60 7.21 -13.81
CA LEU A 182 -15.11 8.48 -13.24
C LEU A 182 -14.76 9.71 -14.09
N GLY A 183 -13.56 9.76 -14.67
CA GLY A 183 -13.11 10.87 -15.55
C GLY A 183 -13.81 10.94 -16.92
N ARG A 184 -14.73 10.03 -17.24
CA ARG A 184 -15.56 10.04 -18.45
C ARG A 184 -16.99 10.52 -18.20
N ILE A 185 -17.35 10.79 -16.94
CA ILE A 185 -18.70 11.20 -16.55
C ILE A 185 -18.81 12.72 -16.63
N GLU A 186 -19.50 13.21 -17.66
CA GLU A 186 -19.81 14.63 -17.82
C GLU A 186 -20.92 15.09 -16.85
N PRO A 187 -20.82 16.27 -16.22
CA PRO A 187 -21.86 16.80 -15.36
C PRO A 187 -23.19 17.01 -16.11
N ILE A 188 -24.27 16.44 -15.59
CA ILE A 188 -25.62 16.60 -16.15
C ILE A 188 -26.05 18.06 -16.00
N ARG A 189 -26.07 18.80 -17.12
CA ARG A 189 -26.58 20.17 -17.18
C ARG A 189 -28.09 20.15 -17.36
N ALA A 190 -28.80 21.02 -16.64
CA ALA A 190 -30.22 21.23 -16.88
C ALA A 190 -30.45 21.77 -18.30
N ARG A 191 -31.54 21.34 -18.96
CA ARG A 191 -31.97 21.96 -20.22
C ARG A 191 -32.48 23.36 -19.92
N ALA A 192 -31.89 24.37 -20.57
CA ALA A 192 -32.49 25.70 -20.62
C ALA A 192 -33.90 25.58 -21.24
N SER A 193 -34.86 26.27 -20.63
CA SER A 193 -36.25 26.39 -21.10
C SER A 193 -36.43 27.65 -21.91
#